data_AF-A0A8B6HI96-F1
#
_entry.id   AF-A0A8B6HI96-F1
#
_cell.length_a   1.000
_cell.length_b   1.000
_cell.length_c   1.000
_cell.angle_alpha   90.00
_cell.angle_beta   90.00
_cell.angle_gamma   90.00
#
_symmetry.space_group_name_H-M   'P 1'
#
loop_
_entity.id
_entity.type
_entity.pdbx_description
1 polymer ?
#
loop_
_entity_poly.entity_id
_entity_poly.type
_entity_poly.pdbx_seq_one_letter_code
_entity_poly.pdbx_strand_id
1 'polypeptide(L)'
;METDENICRRLYLCLCETIGSEEVVKARRQFYATVDYFTEKKHFSIVTSGSKAEGLQQMKSDIDVMVLFRLVNVSEKRTDDSFLIPNNFVMDTDDCKPGFTQLKGNSCHYDALVNWLSTPYGQELRFESGRIRHWIVSIFGLFRLVTLHGPCASDMDKDVDITVCLRCPVFIQQAQPWIKRDRIWPSPKLVSNICSYGTLLVPIGSKDSPNEHLEWRMSFSVAEKHLIFSFTHTQLLCYALLKTYVKTSH
;
A
#
# COMPACT_ATOMS: atom_id res chain seq x y z
N MET A 1 -47.67 -4.34 -0.57
CA MET A 1 -46.43 -4.76 -1.25
C MET A 1 -45.72 -3.50 -1.71
N GLU A 2 -44.75 -3.04 -0.95
CA GLU A 2 -43.79 -2.04 -1.43
C GLU A 2 -43.07 -2.69 -2.61
N THR A 3 -43.12 -2.11 -3.81
CA THR A 3 -42.48 -2.71 -4.99
C THR A 3 -40.96 -2.71 -4.80
N ASP A 4 -40.28 -3.78 -5.22
CA ASP A 4 -38.82 -3.91 -5.08
C ASP A 4 -38.06 -2.71 -5.69
N GLU A 5 -38.62 -2.10 -6.74
CA GLU A 5 -38.12 -0.87 -7.36
C GLU A 5 -38.08 0.33 -6.39
N ASN A 6 -39.07 0.45 -5.51
CA ASN A 6 -39.11 1.49 -4.48
C ASN A 6 -38.00 1.28 -3.45
N ILE A 7 -37.78 0.03 -3.03
CA ILE A 7 -36.71 -0.32 -2.06
C ILE A 7 -35.33 -0.03 -2.66
N CYS A 8 -35.07 -0.47 -3.89
CA CYS A 8 -33.80 -0.22 -4.57
C CYS A 8 -33.52 1.28 -4.73
N ARG A 9 -34.54 2.07 -5.10
CA ARG A 9 -34.40 3.53 -5.23
C ARG A 9 -34.10 4.19 -3.88
N ARG A 10 -34.82 3.81 -2.82
CA ARG A 10 -34.60 4.35 -1.46
C ARG A 10 -33.20 4.00 -0.95
N LEU A 11 -32.75 2.76 -1.17
CA LEU A 11 -31.40 2.33 -0.81
C LEU A 11 -30.34 3.13 -1.57
N TYR A 12 -30.50 3.30 -2.88
CA TYR A 12 -29.59 4.10 -3.69
C TYR A 12 -29.47 5.54 -3.17
N LEU A 13 -30.61 6.20 -2.92
CA LEU A 13 -30.61 7.58 -2.40
C LEU A 13 -29.94 7.69 -1.03
N CYS A 14 -30.22 6.75 -0.12
CA CYS A 14 -29.57 6.69 1.19
C CYS A 14 -28.05 6.48 1.09
N LEU A 15 -27.60 5.61 0.17
CA LEU A 15 -26.18 5.39 -0.08
C LEU A 15 -25.53 6.63 -0.70
N CYS A 16 -26.18 7.34 -1.62
CA CYS A 16 -25.66 8.60 -2.14
C CYS A 16 -25.54 9.68 -1.05
N GLU A 17 -26.49 9.75 -0.12
CA GLU A 17 -26.43 10.68 1.01
C GLU A 17 -25.30 10.31 1.99
N THR A 18 -25.10 9.02 2.25
CA THR A 18 -24.11 8.54 3.23
C THR A 18 -22.69 8.50 2.68
N ILE A 19 -22.51 8.01 1.45
CA ILE A 19 -21.22 7.78 0.79
C ILE A 19 -20.82 8.97 -0.09
N GLY A 20 -21.78 9.63 -0.73
CA GLY A 20 -21.60 10.73 -1.68
C GLY A 20 -22.17 10.41 -3.07
N SER A 21 -22.59 11.43 -3.81
CA SER A 21 -22.94 11.31 -5.23
C SER A 21 -21.71 11.01 -6.09
N GLU A 22 -21.92 10.64 -7.35
CA GLU A 22 -20.83 10.36 -8.27
C GLU A 22 -19.85 11.55 -8.41
N GLU A 23 -20.37 12.77 -8.48
CA GLU A 23 -19.59 14.01 -8.58
C GLU A 23 -18.77 14.25 -7.31
N VAL A 24 -19.38 14.07 -6.14
CA VAL A 24 -18.72 14.25 -4.85
C VAL A 24 -17.60 13.22 -4.67
N VAL A 25 -17.86 11.95 -5.00
CA VAL A 25 -16.86 10.89 -4.98
C VAL A 25 -15.69 11.22 -5.91
N LYS A 26 -15.97 11.66 -7.15
CA LYS A 26 -14.94 12.06 -8.11
C LYS A 26 -14.09 13.23 -7.59
N ALA A 27 -14.72 14.25 -7.00
CA ALA A 27 -14.02 15.39 -6.42
C ALA A 27 -13.08 14.98 -5.27
N ARG A 28 -13.51 14.07 -4.38
CA ARG A 28 -12.66 13.54 -3.30
C ARG A 28 -11.49 12.74 -3.84
N ARG A 29 -11.71 11.84 -4.80
CA ARG A 29 -10.63 11.09 -5.46
C ARG A 29 -9.61 12.02 -6.09
N GLN A 30 -10.07 13.08 -6.75
CA GLN A 30 -9.19 14.08 -7.35
C GLN A 30 -8.38 14.83 -6.30
N PHE A 31 -9.00 15.23 -5.18
CA PHE A 31 -8.29 15.87 -4.07
C PHE A 31 -7.12 15.01 -3.59
N TYR A 32 -7.34 13.74 -3.28
CA TYR A 32 -6.28 12.83 -2.82
C TYR A 32 -5.20 12.58 -3.89
N ALA A 33 -5.59 12.44 -5.16
CA ALA A 33 -4.62 12.32 -6.25
C ALA A 33 -3.74 13.58 -6.40
N THR A 34 -4.31 14.77 -6.19
CA THR A 34 -3.57 16.03 -6.19
C THR A 34 -2.62 16.14 -5.00
N VAL A 35 -3.04 15.69 -3.81
CA VAL A 35 -2.14 15.60 -2.64
C VAL A 35 -0.96 14.68 -2.92
N ASP A 36 -1.21 13.46 -3.42
CA ASP A 36 -0.17 12.50 -3.79
C ASP A 36 0.86 13.15 -4.76
N TYR A 37 0.38 13.85 -5.79
CA TYR A 37 1.22 14.53 -6.78
C TYR A 37 2.10 15.63 -6.16
N PHE A 38 1.56 16.50 -5.31
CA PHE A 38 2.34 17.61 -4.70
C PHE A 38 3.39 17.14 -3.69
N THR A 39 3.23 15.93 -3.16
CA THR A 39 4.16 15.33 -2.21
C THR A 39 5.31 14.58 -2.88
N GLU A 40 5.35 14.51 -4.21
CA GLU A 40 6.44 13.86 -4.91
C GLU A 40 7.75 14.66 -4.74
N LYS A 41 8.65 14.13 -3.90
CA LYS A 41 9.98 14.68 -3.64
C LYS A 41 11.06 13.66 -4.03
N LYS A 42 12.31 14.14 -4.10
CA LYS A 42 13.47 13.33 -4.49
C LYS A 42 13.68 12.10 -3.60
N HIS A 43 13.50 12.25 -2.29
CA HIS A 43 13.83 11.20 -1.31
C HIS A 43 12.61 10.45 -0.77
N PHE A 44 11.42 11.06 -0.86
CA PHE A 44 10.18 10.45 -0.44
C PHE A 44 9.01 10.95 -1.29
N SER A 45 7.95 10.17 -1.38
CA SER A 45 6.65 10.63 -1.89
C SER A 45 5.51 10.01 -1.10
N ILE A 46 4.32 10.57 -1.17
CA ILE A 46 3.15 10.00 -0.49
C ILE A 46 2.24 9.32 -1.50
N VAL A 47 1.66 8.20 -1.08
CA VAL A 47 0.55 7.54 -1.74
C VAL A 47 -0.56 7.39 -0.71
N THR A 48 -1.67 8.09 -0.93
CA THR A 48 -2.89 7.95 -0.12
C THR A 48 -3.69 6.73 -0.55
N SER A 49 -4.23 6.00 0.41
CA SER A 49 -4.98 4.76 0.18
C SER A 49 -6.26 4.73 1.04
N GLY A 50 -6.96 3.60 1.01
CA GLY A 50 -8.12 3.32 1.84
C GLY A 50 -9.37 4.12 1.50
N SER A 51 -10.39 4.00 2.38
CA SER A 51 -11.75 4.46 2.11
C SER A 51 -11.81 5.94 1.70
N LYS A 52 -11.06 6.80 2.38
CA LYS A 52 -11.06 8.24 2.10
C LYS A 52 -10.47 8.55 0.72
N ALA A 53 -9.32 7.96 0.37
CA ALA A 53 -8.71 8.13 -0.94
C ALA A 53 -9.52 7.46 -2.08
N GLU A 54 -10.31 6.43 -1.75
CA GLU A 54 -11.30 5.81 -2.65
C GLU A 54 -12.54 6.69 -2.92
N GLY A 55 -12.67 7.81 -2.20
CA GLY A 55 -13.77 8.78 -2.31
C GLY A 55 -14.97 8.47 -1.41
N LEU A 56 -14.88 7.44 -0.56
CA LEU A 56 -15.96 7.02 0.33
C LEU A 56 -16.02 7.92 1.57
N GLN A 57 -17.21 8.39 1.91
CA GLN A 57 -17.46 9.01 3.21
C GLN A 57 -17.86 7.93 4.21
N GLN A 58 -17.06 7.75 5.26
CA GLN A 58 -17.37 6.89 6.39
C GLN A 58 -17.09 7.68 7.68
N MET A 59 -18.08 7.75 8.59
CA MET A 59 -18.08 8.59 9.81
C MET A 59 -16.92 8.33 10.78
N LYS A 60 -16.13 7.28 10.60
CA LYS A 60 -14.96 6.92 11.43
C LYS A 60 -13.89 6.21 10.61
N SER A 61 -13.56 6.75 9.43
CA SER A 61 -12.41 6.25 8.65
C SER A 61 -11.17 7.05 8.96
N ASP A 62 -10.08 6.35 9.16
CA ASP A 62 -8.71 6.83 9.17
C ASP A 62 -8.27 7.28 7.77
N ILE A 63 -7.20 8.07 7.71
CA ILE A 63 -6.47 8.40 6.48
C ILE A 63 -5.28 7.46 6.40
N ASP A 64 -5.30 6.55 5.42
CA ASP A 64 -4.15 5.68 5.13
C ASP A 64 -3.12 6.41 4.26
N VAL A 65 -1.91 6.56 4.79
CA VAL A 65 -0.78 7.26 4.15
C VAL A 65 0.40 6.30 4.01
N MET A 66 0.79 6.02 2.76
CA MET A 66 2.01 5.27 2.47
C MET A 66 3.12 6.24 2.07
N VAL A 67 4.17 6.33 2.87
CA VAL A 67 5.38 7.11 2.58
C VAL A 67 6.35 6.25 1.79
N LEU A 68 6.41 6.47 0.48
CA LEU A 68 7.34 5.78 -0.40
C LEU A 68 8.76 6.30 -0.18
N PHE A 69 9.63 5.46 0.38
CA PHE A 69 11.02 5.78 0.67
C PHE A 69 11.90 5.51 -0.55
N ARG A 70 12.34 6.57 -1.22
CA ARG A 70 13.02 6.51 -2.54
C ARG A 70 14.53 6.46 -2.46
N LEU A 71 15.10 6.51 -1.25
CA LEU A 71 16.54 6.31 -1.06
C LEU A 71 16.98 4.86 -1.31
N VAL A 72 16.05 3.90 -1.26
CA VAL A 72 16.32 2.48 -1.42
C VAL A 72 15.72 2.00 -2.74
N ASN A 73 16.56 1.37 -3.56
CA ASN A 73 16.14 0.72 -4.80
C ASN A 73 15.83 -0.76 -4.50
N VAL A 74 14.70 -1.26 -5.00
CA VAL A 74 14.33 -2.66 -4.83
C VAL A 74 14.20 -3.33 -6.20
N SER A 75 14.91 -4.43 -6.36
CA SER A 75 14.89 -5.26 -7.57
C SER A 75 14.26 -6.62 -7.26
N GLU A 76 13.45 -7.16 -8.17
CA GLU A 76 12.87 -8.48 -7.97
C GLU A 76 13.91 -9.60 -8.08
N LYS A 77 14.84 -9.48 -9.03
CA LYS A 77 15.89 -10.46 -9.28
C LYS A 77 17.24 -9.79 -9.34
N ARG A 78 18.27 -10.56 -9.00
CA ARG A 78 19.68 -10.16 -9.12
C ARG A 78 20.07 -10.17 -10.59
N THR A 79 20.63 -9.06 -11.06
CA THR A 79 21.28 -8.91 -12.36
C THR A 79 22.74 -8.50 -12.15
N ASP A 80 23.59 -8.68 -13.16
CA ASP A 80 25.01 -8.27 -13.07
C ASP A 80 25.16 -6.77 -12.76
N ASP A 81 24.23 -5.95 -13.26
CA ASP A 81 24.19 -4.49 -13.01
C ASP A 81 23.66 -4.11 -11.62
N SER A 82 23.04 -5.05 -10.89
CA SER A 82 22.39 -4.77 -9.60
C SER A 82 23.37 -4.22 -8.56
N PHE A 83 24.66 -4.51 -8.67
CA PHE A 83 25.69 -4.03 -7.74
C PHE A 83 26.22 -2.63 -8.05
N LEU A 84 25.97 -2.14 -9.27
CA LEU A 84 26.39 -0.80 -9.69
C LEU A 84 25.39 0.26 -9.25
N ILE A 85 24.17 -0.15 -8.87
CA ILE A 85 23.09 0.73 -8.45
C ILE A 85 23.25 1.01 -6.95
N PRO A 86 23.47 2.28 -6.55
CA PRO A 86 23.53 2.65 -5.13
C PRO A 86 22.24 2.32 -4.41
N ASN A 87 22.34 1.92 -3.14
CA ASN A 87 21.20 1.57 -2.30
C ASN A 87 20.27 0.48 -2.87
N ASN A 88 20.78 -0.40 -3.72
CA ASN A 88 19.98 -1.48 -4.29
C ASN A 88 19.92 -2.69 -3.35
N PHE A 89 18.72 -3.23 -3.21
CA PHE A 89 18.43 -4.49 -2.54
C PHE A 89 17.59 -5.37 -3.45
N VAL A 90 17.87 -6.66 -3.43
CA VAL A 90 17.17 -7.68 -4.22
C VAL A 90 16.20 -8.43 -3.31
N MET A 91 15.00 -8.67 -3.83
CA MET A 91 14.00 -9.50 -3.17
C MET A 91 14.46 -10.96 -3.08
N ASP A 92 14.33 -11.53 -1.89
CA ASP A 92 14.64 -12.90 -1.56
C ASP A 92 13.40 -13.54 -0.95
N THR A 93 12.87 -14.59 -1.58
CA THR A 93 11.60 -15.21 -1.16
C THR A 93 11.78 -16.67 -0.75
N ASP A 94 13.00 -17.20 -0.75
CA ASP A 94 13.29 -18.62 -0.56
C ASP A 94 12.87 -19.10 0.84
N ASP A 95 13.19 -18.30 1.86
CA ASP A 95 12.90 -18.61 3.27
C ASP A 95 11.76 -17.74 3.84
N CYS A 96 10.79 -17.36 3.00
CA CYS A 96 9.66 -16.51 3.38
C CYS A 96 8.32 -17.21 3.12
N LYS A 97 7.30 -16.93 3.94
CA LYS A 97 5.92 -17.32 3.60
C LYS A 97 5.46 -16.57 2.33
N PRO A 98 4.52 -17.13 1.53
CA PRO A 98 3.98 -16.43 0.37
C PRO A 98 3.46 -15.02 0.70
N GLY A 99 3.80 -14.05 -0.13
CA GLY A 99 3.49 -12.63 0.10
C GLY A 99 4.52 -11.88 0.94
N PHE A 100 5.57 -12.54 1.42
CA PHE A 100 6.69 -11.93 2.13
C PHE A 100 8.01 -12.09 1.37
N THR A 101 8.97 -11.22 1.67
CA THR A 101 10.33 -11.26 1.13
C THR A 101 11.32 -10.70 2.14
N GLN A 102 12.57 -11.13 2.09
CA GLN A 102 13.69 -10.40 2.67
C GLN A 102 14.39 -9.57 1.59
N LEU A 103 15.15 -8.55 1.98
CA LEU A 103 15.86 -7.68 1.06
C LEU A 103 17.37 -7.85 1.22
N LYS A 104 18.01 -8.50 0.25
CA LYS A 104 19.46 -8.77 0.20
C LYS A 104 20.21 -7.66 -0.51
N GLY A 105 21.26 -7.18 0.11
CA GLY A 105 22.10 -6.10 -0.38
C GLY A 105 23.59 -6.44 -0.34
N ASN A 106 24.40 -5.70 -1.09
CA ASN A 106 25.86 -5.83 -1.10
C ASN A 106 26.51 -4.58 -0.50
N SER A 107 27.55 -4.77 0.31
CA SER A 107 28.16 -3.72 1.15
C SER A 107 28.90 -2.58 0.46
N CYS A 108 28.90 -2.49 -0.87
CA CYS A 108 29.79 -1.58 -1.58
C CYS A 108 29.26 -0.14 -1.77
N HIS A 109 27.94 0.13 -1.72
CA HIS A 109 27.39 1.45 -2.12
C HIS A 109 26.12 1.89 -1.39
N TYR A 110 26.18 1.97 -0.05
CA TYR A 110 25.04 2.42 0.77
C TYR A 110 25.23 3.80 1.38
N ASP A 111 24.18 4.61 1.32
CA ASP A 111 24.04 5.85 2.10
C ASP A 111 24.07 5.56 3.61
N ALA A 112 24.49 6.55 4.42
CA ALA A 112 24.60 6.40 5.86
C ALA A 112 23.28 5.97 6.54
N LEU A 113 22.14 6.51 6.10
CA LEU A 113 20.83 6.13 6.62
C LEU A 113 20.46 4.70 6.21
N VAL A 114 20.75 4.32 4.96
CA VAL A 114 20.47 2.96 4.45
C VAL A 114 21.32 1.93 5.18
N ASN A 115 22.60 2.24 5.43
CA ASN A 115 23.48 1.42 6.26
C ASN A 115 22.96 1.28 7.69
N TRP A 116 22.52 2.38 8.32
CA TRP A 116 21.96 2.33 9.67
C TRP A 116 20.67 1.51 9.76
N LEU A 117 19.87 1.49 8.70
CA LEU A 117 18.65 0.66 8.58
C LEU A 117 18.93 -0.79 8.14
N SER A 118 20.19 -1.14 7.93
CA SER A 118 20.61 -2.49 7.50
C SER A 118 21.39 -3.22 8.59
N THR A 119 21.41 -4.55 8.49
CA THR A 119 22.26 -5.39 9.34
C THR A 119 23.10 -6.37 8.50
N PRO A 120 24.38 -6.60 8.85
CA PRO A 120 25.17 -7.67 8.23
C PRO A 120 24.56 -9.04 8.50
N TYR A 121 24.52 -9.89 7.46
CA TYR A 121 24.06 -11.27 7.52
C TYR A 121 24.99 -12.13 6.67
N GLY A 122 26.04 -12.68 7.28
CA GLY A 122 27.11 -13.35 6.56
C GLY A 122 27.90 -12.35 5.70
N GLN A 123 27.96 -12.58 4.39
CA GLN A 123 28.64 -11.70 3.41
C GLN A 123 27.70 -10.67 2.77
N GLU A 124 26.42 -10.67 3.15
CA GLU A 124 25.40 -9.81 2.58
C GLU A 124 24.86 -8.84 3.64
N LEU A 125 24.21 -7.77 3.21
CA LEU A 125 23.43 -6.87 4.06
C LEU A 125 21.94 -7.19 3.92
N ARG A 126 21.19 -7.07 5.02
CA ARG A 126 19.73 -7.19 5.01
C ARG A 126 19.11 -5.86 5.39
N PHE A 127 18.18 -5.37 4.58
CA PHE A 127 17.43 -4.15 4.90
C PHE A 127 16.29 -4.48 5.87
N GLU A 128 16.38 -3.96 7.10
CA GLU A 128 15.58 -4.44 8.22
C GLU A 128 14.24 -3.69 8.31
N SER A 129 13.13 -4.43 8.16
CA SER A 129 11.78 -3.86 8.31
C SER A 129 11.52 -3.42 9.75
N GLY A 130 12.04 -4.14 10.74
CA GLY A 130 11.96 -3.80 12.16
C GLY A 130 12.56 -2.43 12.50
N ARG A 131 13.73 -2.09 11.95
CA ARG A 131 14.33 -0.75 12.12
C ARG A 131 13.50 0.33 11.47
N ILE A 132 12.91 0.07 10.31
CA ILE A 132 12.00 1.01 9.64
C ILE A 132 10.76 1.28 10.50
N ARG A 133 10.17 0.24 11.11
CA ARG A 133 9.01 0.37 12.02
C ARG A 133 9.33 1.19 13.27
N HIS A 134 10.54 1.10 13.80
CA HIS A 134 10.94 1.96 14.92
C HIS A 134 11.27 3.39 14.45
N TRP A 135 11.95 3.52 13.32
CA TRP A 135 12.33 4.81 12.76
C TRP A 135 11.12 5.68 12.40
N ILE A 136 10.06 5.09 11.83
CA ILE A 136 8.81 5.81 11.53
C ILE A 136 8.20 6.36 12.82
N VAL A 137 8.15 5.59 13.91
CA VAL A 137 7.67 6.08 15.21
C VAL A 137 8.53 7.21 15.74
N SER A 138 9.86 7.11 15.63
CA SER A 138 10.75 8.17 16.08
C SER A 138 10.54 9.48 15.33
N ILE A 139 10.24 9.46 14.03
CA ILE A 139 10.00 10.67 13.24
C ILE A 139 8.61 11.23 13.47
N PHE A 140 7.58 10.40 13.32
CA PHE A 140 6.19 10.85 13.46
C PHE A 140 5.86 11.19 14.92
N GLY A 141 6.51 10.51 15.87
CA GLY A 141 6.49 10.76 17.30
C GLY A 141 6.94 12.16 17.71
N LEU A 142 7.74 12.85 16.88
CA LEU A 142 8.14 14.24 17.13
C LEU A 142 6.96 15.22 17.00
N PHE A 143 5.94 14.86 16.23
CA PHE A 143 4.81 15.73 15.92
C PHE A 143 3.51 15.31 16.63
N ARG A 144 3.34 14.02 16.89
CA ARG A 144 2.16 13.45 17.56
C ARG A 144 2.55 12.27 18.44
N LEU A 145 1.70 11.92 19.40
CA LEU A 145 1.78 10.61 20.05
C LEU A 145 1.31 9.53 19.05
N VAL A 146 2.10 8.48 18.88
CA VAL A 146 1.90 7.45 17.85
C VAL A 146 2.00 6.07 18.49
N THR A 147 1.18 5.14 18.00
CA THR A 147 1.19 3.72 18.40
C THR A 147 1.45 2.83 17.18
N LEU A 148 2.18 1.73 17.37
CA LEU A 148 2.45 0.78 16.28
C LEU A 148 1.33 -0.24 16.15
N HIS A 149 0.81 -0.39 14.94
CA HIS A 149 -0.21 -1.38 14.58
C HIS A 149 0.10 -2.02 13.23
N GLY A 150 0.55 -3.27 13.26
CA GLY A 150 1.00 -3.96 12.04
C GLY A 150 2.15 -3.20 11.37
N PRO A 151 2.10 -2.93 10.04
CA PRO A 151 3.11 -2.12 9.36
C PRO A 151 2.97 -0.62 9.64
N CYS A 152 1.83 -0.18 10.20
CA CYS A 152 1.47 1.22 10.35
C CYS A 152 1.85 1.76 11.73
N ALA A 153 2.02 3.07 11.76
CA ALA A 153 2.09 3.90 12.94
C ALA A 153 0.85 4.81 12.93
N SER A 154 -0.01 4.67 13.93
CA SER A 154 -1.30 5.36 14.04
C SER A 154 -1.22 6.45 15.09
N ASP A 155 -1.79 7.62 14.84
CA ASP A 155 -1.96 8.61 15.91
C ASP A 155 -2.95 8.15 16.99
N MET A 156 -2.92 8.78 18.16
CA MET A 156 -3.75 8.37 19.31
C MET A 156 -5.25 8.42 19.03
N ASP A 157 -5.69 9.39 18.21
CA ASP A 157 -7.07 9.54 17.79
C ASP A 157 -7.47 8.52 16.69
N LYS A 158 -6.48 7.81 16.12
CA LYS A 158 -6.62 6.86 15.00
C LYS A 158 -7.26 7.49 13.77
N ASP A 159 -6.96 8.76 13.56
CA ASP A 159 -7.41 9.53 12.41
C ASP A 159 -6.47 9.35 11.22
N VAL A 160 -5.20 8.99 11.49
CA VAL A 160 -4.18 8.82 10.46
C VAL A 160 -3.34 7.58 10.73
N ASP A 161 -3.30 6.69 9.76
CA ASP A 161 -2.44 5.52 9.71
C ASP A 161 -1.32 5.74 8.71
N ILE A 162 -0.07 5.69 9.16
CA ILE A 162 1.09 5.97 8.32
C ILE A 162 2.00 4.75 8.26
N THR A 163 2.35 4.31 7.06
CA THR A 163 3.37 3.28 6.85
C THR A 163 4.46 3.81 5.94
N VAL A 164 5.71 3.44 6.20
CA VAL A 164 6.78 3.55 5.19
C VAL A 164 6.61 2.40 4.21
N CYS A 165 6.89 2.61 2.94
CA CYS A 165 6.96 1.53 1.97
C CYS A 165 8.16 1.71 1.03
N LEU A 166 8.58 0.58 0.45
CA LEU A 166 9.53 0.55 -0.65
C LEU A 166 8.79 0.19 -1.94
N ARG A 167 9.38 0.51 -3.08
CA ARG A 167 8.82 0.15 -4.39
C ARG A 167 9.78 -0.73 -5.16
N CYS A 168 9.31 -1.92 -5.51
CA CYS A 168 9.84 -2.68 -6.63
C CYS A 168 9.20 -2.13 -7.91
N PRO A 169 9.97 -1.73 -8.93
CA PRO A 169 9.42 -1.11 -10.13
C PRO A 169 8.63 -2.08 -11.02
N VAL A 170 8.71 -3.39 -10.75
CA VAL A 170 8.01 -4.43 -11.49
C VAL A 170 6.84 -5.01 -10.68
N PHE A 171 5.82 -5.50 -11.40
CA PHE A 171 4.75 -6.29 -10.80
C PHE A 171 5.26 -7.73 -10.63
N ILE A 172 5.40 -8.16 -9.38
CA ILE A 172 6.13 -9.39 -9.04
C ILE A 172 5.62 -10.64 -9.77
N GLN A 173 6.53 -11.56 -10.04
CA GLN A 173 6.32 -12.83 -10.71
C GLN A 173 5.29 -13.71 -9.98
N GLN A 174 5.22 -13.63 -8.65
CA GLN A 174 4.21 -14.34 -7.86
C GLN A 174 2.77 -13.94 -8.25
N ALA A 175 2.57 -12.75 -8.81
CA ALA A 175 1.29 -12.25 -9.27
C ALA A 175 0.99 -12.55 -10.77
N GLN A 176 1.87 -13.26 -11.48
CA GLN A 176 1.66 -13.65 -12.88
C GLN A 176 0.34 -14.39 -13.14
N PRO A 177 -0.14 -15.29 -12.24
CA PRO A 177 -1.46 -15.91 -12.41
C PRO A 177 -2.58 -14.86 -12.45
N TRP A 178 -2.47 -13.78 -11.67
CA TRP A 178 -3.42 -12.67 -11.76
C TRP A 178 -3.27 -11.94 -13.10
N ILE A 179 -2.07 -11.64 -13.59
CA ILE A 179 -1.87 -10.91 -14.86
C ILE A 179 -2.40 -11.70 -16.07
N LYS A 180 -2.21 -13.02 -16.11
CA LYS A 180 -2.56 -13.87 -17.25
C LYS A 180 -3.98 -14.43 -17.22
N ARG A 181 -4.73 -14.19 -16.14
CA ARG A 181 -6.10 -14.68 -15.99
C ARG A 181 -7.00 -14.14 -17.10
N ASP A 182 -7.74 -15.05 -17.75
CA ASP A 182 -8.79 -14.72 -18.69
C ASP A 182 -9.98 -14.08 -17.97
N ARG A 183 -10.45 -12.93 -18.46
CA ARG A 183 -11.45 -12.09 -17.79
C ARG A 183 -12.03 -11.02 -18.69
N ILE A 184 -13.20 -10.54 -18.29
CA ILE A 184 -13.85 -9.34 -18.86
C ILE A 184 -13.45 -8.08 -18.08
N TRP A 185 -13.34 -8.19 -16.75
CA TRP A 185 -12.89 -7.10 -15.88
C TRP A 185 -11.80 -7.57 -14.90
N PRO A 186 -10.79 -6.74 -14.60
CA PRO A 186 -10.48 -5.46 -15.24
C PRO A 186 -10.06 -5.63 -16.72
N SER A 187 -10.19 -4.56 -17.52
CA SER A 187 -9.75 -4.58 -18.92
C SER A 187 -8.23 -4.83 -19.02
N PRO A 188 -7.73 -5.41 -20.13
CA PRO A 188 -6.30 -5.60 -20.33
C PRO A 188 -5.48 -4.30 -20.19
N LYS A 189 -6.07 -3.17 -20.61
CA LYS A 189 -5.44 -1.85 -20.45
C LYS A 189 -5.31 -1.45 -18.99
N LEU A 190 -6.34 -1.68 -18.17
CA LEU A 190 -6.27 -1.42 -16.74
C LEU A 190 -5.26 -2.35 -16.03
N VAL A 191 -5.21 -3.63 -16.41
CA VAL A 191 -4.17 -4.56 -15.91
C VAL A 191 -2.77 -4.06 -16.23
N SER A 192 -2.52 -3.66 -17.49
CA SER A 192 -1.23 -3.12 -17.90
C SER A 192 -0.86 -1.85 -17.13
N ASN A 193 -1.82 -0.94 -16.92
CA ASN A 193 -1.60 0.27 -16.14
C ASN A 193 -1.31 -0.07 -14.66
N ILE A 194 -2.00 -1.03 -14.05
CA ILE A 194 -1.71 -1.47 -12.68
C ILE A 194 -0.28 -2.01 -12.57
N CYS A 195 0.14 -2.84 -13.54
CA CYS A 195 1.48 -3.42 -13.53
C CYS A 195 2.59 -2.37 -13.66
N SER A 196 2.35 -1.23 -14.32
CA SER A 196 3.38 -0.17 -14.47
C SER A 196 3.68 0.58 -13.18
N TYR A 197 2.78 0.54 -12.19
CA TYR A 197 3.05 1.08 -10.86
C TYR A 197 3.99 0.21 -10.04
N GLY A 198 4.24 -1.05 -10.45
CA GLY A 198 5.10 -1.97 -9.74
C GLY A 198 4.45 -2.55 -8.48
N THR A 199 5.28 -2.99 -7.53
CA THR A 199 4.84 -3.63 -6.28
C THR A 199 5.39 -2.86 -5.09
N LEU A 200 4.53 -2.57 -4.11
CA LEU A 200 4.98 -1.95 -2.86
C LEU A 200 5.38 -3.02 -1.85
N LEU A 201 6.33 -2.69 -0.99
CA LEU A 201 6.73 -3.51 0.15
C LEU A 201 6.51 -2.71 1.44
N VAL A 202 5.79 -3.28 2.40
CA VAL A 202 5.52 -2.66 3.70
C VAL A 202 6.28 -3.39 4.82
N PRO A 203 6.71 -2.68 5.88
CA PRO A 203 7.64 -3.19 6.87
C PRO A 203 6.88 -4.01 7.92
N ILE A 204 6.51 -5.23 7.58
CA ILE A 204 5.94 -6.21 8.51
C ILE A 204 6.31 -7.61 8.04
N GLY A 205 6.80 -8.43 8.96
CA GLY A 205 7.08 -9.84 8.70
C GLY A 205 5.92 -10.76 9.04
N SER A 206 6.10 -12.04 8.74
CA SER A 206 5.17 -13.06 9.16
C SER A 206 5.32 -13.33 10.66
N LYS A 207 4.20 -13.32 11.41
CA LYS A 207 4.16 -13.44 12.89
C LYS A 207 4.87 -14.67 13.49
N ASP A 208 5.09 -15.70 12.69
CA ASP A 208 5.75 -16.95 13.13
C ASP A 208 7.14 -17.13 12.50
N SER A 209 7.62 -16.14 11.77
CA SER A 209 8.95 -16.21 11.14
C SER A 209 10.03 -15.88 12.17
N PRO A 210 11.09 -16.70 12.29
CA PRO A 210 12.25 -16.32 13.11
C PRO A 210 12.93 -15.04 12.60
N ASN A 211 12.69 -14.68 11.34
CA ASN A 211 13.23 -13.50 10.67
C ASN A 211 12.18 -12.42 10.46
N GLU A 212 11.10 -12.36 11.26
CA GLU A 212 10.01 -11.38 11.10
C GLU A 212 10.51 -9.94 10.93
N HIS A 213 11.54 -9.55 11.70
CA HIS A 213 12.13 -8.22 11.67
C HIS A 213 12.92 -7.90 10.38
N LEU A 214 13.30 -8.90 9.59
CA LEU A 214 13.97 -8.75 8.29
C LEU A 214 12.98 -8.83 7.11
N GLU A 215 11.77 -9.32 7.37
CA GLU A 215 10.77 -9.57 6.34
C GLU A 215 9.95 -8.33 6.00
N TRP A 216 9.63 -8.21 4.73
CA TRP A 216 8.78 -7.20 4.14
C TRP A 216 7.59 -7.88 3.49
N ARG A 217 6.38 -7.36 3.71
CA ARG A 217 5.17 -7.86 3.08
C ARG A 217 4.90 -7.14 1.78
N MET A 218 4.61 -7.87 0.73
CA MET A 218 4.16 -7.32 -0.54
C MET A 218 2.77 -6.70 -0.36
N SER A 219 2.61 -5.47 -0.85
CA SER A 219 1.37 -4.71 -0.79
C SER A 219 0.91 -4.33 -2.19
N PHE A 220 -0.39 -4.54 -2.42
CA PHE A 220 -1.07 -4.23 -3.66
C PHE A 220 -2.05 -3.05 -3.49
N SER A 221 -1.91 -2.23 -2.43
CA SER A 221 -2.84 -1.12 -2.14
C SER A 221 -3.00 -0.12 -3.29
N VAL A 222 -1.94 0.10 -4.10
CA VAL A 222 -2.04 0.93 -5.32
C VAL A 222 -2.88 0.22 -6.39
N ALA A 223 -2.65 -1.07 -6.61
CA ALA A 223 -3.44 -1.86 -7.55
C ALA A 223 -4.92 -1.90 -7.15
N GLU A 224 -5.20 -2.13 -5.87
CA GLU A 224 -6.55 -2.12 -5.29
C GLU A 224 -7.24 -0.77 -5.50
N LYS A 225 -6.55 0.35 -5.22
CA LYS A 225 -7.03 1.71 -5.49
C LYS A 225 -7.43 1.88 -6.95
N HIS A 226 -6.58 1.47 -7.90
CA HIS A 226 -6.88 1.57 -9.33
C HIS A 226 -8.06 0.69 -9.77
N LEU A 227 -8.24 -0.50 -9.18
CA LEU A 227 -9.41 -1.34 -9.43
C LEU A 227 -10.69 -0.65 -8.94
N ILE A 228 -10.70 -0.11 -7.72
CA ILE A 228 -11.86 0.60 -7.15
C ILE A 228 -12.17 1.87 -7.95
N PHE A 229 -11.15 2.54 -8.49
CA PHE A 229 -11.32 3.72 -9.33
C PHE A 229 -12.00 3.40 -10.66
N SER A 230 -11.92 2.14 -11.12
CA SER A 230 -12.58 1.67 -12.35
C SER A 230 -14.05 1.29 -12.18
N PHE A 231 -14.56 1.25 -10.94
CA PHE A 231 -15.97 0.95 -10.68
C PHE A 231 -16.89 2.05 -11.21
N THR A 232 -18.05 1.63 -11.71
CA THR A 232 -19.20 2.54 -11.87
C THR A 232 -19.65 3.04 -10.50
N HIS A 233 -20.41 4.13 -10.47
CA HIS A 233 -20.91 4.66 -9.20
C HIS A 233 -21.73 3.61 -8.42
N THR A 234 -22.63 2.89 -9.09
CA THR A 234 -23.41 1.80 -8.47
C THR A 234 -22.53 0.68 -7.91
N GLN A 235 -21.50 0.23 -8.64
CA GLN A 235 -20.56 -0.78 -8.14
C GLN A 235 -19.81 -0.29 -6.90
N LEU A 236 -19.42 0.98 -6.87
CA LEU A 236 -18.78 1.60 -5.72
C LEU A 236 -19.72 1.66 -4.50
N LEU A 237 -20.98 2.05 -4.70
CA LEU A 237 -21.98 2.07 -3.62
C LEU A 237 -22.23 0.68 -3.05
N CYS A 238 -22.31 -0.35 -3.90
CA CYS A 238 -22.40 -1.75 -3.46
C CYS A 238 -21.15 -2.19 -2.68
N TYR A 239 -19.95 -1.84 -3.15
CA TYR A 239 -18.70 -2.10 -2.43
C TYR A 239 -18.69 -1.41 -1.06
N ALA A 240 -19.11 -0.14 -0.98
CA ALA A 240 -19.17 0.61 0.26
C ALA A 240 -20.19 0.02 1.25
N LEU A 241 -21.34 -0.45 0.76
CA LEU A 241 -22.34 -1.14 1.57
C LEU A 241 -21.76 -2.42 2.18
N LEU A 242 -21.12 -3.27 1.37
CA LEU A 242 -20.48 -4.51 1.85
C LEU A 242 -19.37 -4.22 2.86
N LYS A 243 -18.52 -3.22 2.57
CA LYS A 243 -17.44 -2.78 3.48
C LYS A 243 -18.00 -2.32 4.83
N THR A 244 -19.14 -1.62 4.81
CA THR A 244 -19.82 -1.16 6.03
C THR A 244 -20.40 -2.34 6.81
N TYR A 245 -21.09 -3.25 6.13
CA TYR A 245 -21.66 -4.45 6.76
C TYR A 245 -20.60 -5.29 7.47
N VAL A 246 -19.45 -5.55 6.84
CA VAL A 246 -18.34 -6.30 7.44
C VAL A 246 -17.77 -5.58 8.66
N LYS A 247 -17.62 -4.25 8.59
CA LYS A 247 -17.11 -3.45 9.72
C LYS A 247 -18.04 -3.45 10.93
N THR A 248 -19.36 -3.57 10.73
CA THR A 248 -20.35 -3.57 11.82
C THR A 248 -20.72 -4.96 12.34
N SER A 249 -20.27 -6.02 11.67
CA SER A 249 -20.58 -7.41 12.04
C SER A 249 -19.57 -8.01 13.04
N HIS A 250 -18.67 -7.18 13.57
CA HIS A 250 -17.68 -7.48 14.60
C HIS A 250 -17.64 -6.34 15.61
#